data_AF-A0A2W6G2U6-F1
#
_entry.id   AF-A0A2W6G2U6-F1
#
_cell.length_a   1.000
_cell.length_b   1.000
_cell.length_c   1.000
_cell.angle_alpha   90.00
_cell.angle_beta   90.00
_cell.angle_gamma   90.00
#
_symmetry.space_group_name_H-M   'P 1'
#
loop_
_entity.id
_entity.type
_entity.pdbx_description
1 polymer ?
#
loop_
_entity_poly.entity_id
_entity_poly.type
_entity_poly.pdbx_seq_one_letter_code
_entity_poly.pdbx_strand_id
1 'polypeptide(L)'
;MSSTITDPRADRAFFGHPRGLANLFGVEMWERFSYYGMLASLTLYLFYQATGSNPGLGLPKTTATSLVGAYGGLVYVSTIAGCWVADRVLGAERTLF
;
A
#
# COMPACT_ATOMS: atom_id res chain seq x y z
N MET A 1 -13.63 -36.10 -23.81
CA MET A 1 -14.02 -34.71 -23.51
C MET A 1 -12.72 -33.92 -23.43
N SER A 2 -12.34 -33.25 -24.53
CA SER A 2 -11.03 -32.59 -24.64
C SER A 2 -11.04 -31.30 -23.83
N SER A 3 -10.29 -31.25 -22.73
CA SER A 3 -10.08 -30.02 -21.98
C SER A 3 -9.22 -29.08 -22.81
N THR A 4 -9.84 -28.09 -23.45
CA THR A 4 -9.13 -26.99 -24.12
C THR A 4 -8.33 -26.24 -23.06
N ILE A 5 -7.05 -26.55 -22.92
CA ILE A 5 -6.12 -25.74 -22.14
C ILE A 5 -6.08 -24.39 -22.83
N THR A 6 -6.72 -23.38 -22.23
CA THR A 6 -6.66 -22.01 -22.73
C THR A 6 -5.21 -21.57 -22.59
N ASP A 7 -4.52 -21.31 -23.72
CA ASP A 7 -3.15 -20.82 -23.70
C ASP A 7 -3.08 -19.57 -22.81
N PRO A 8 -2.27 -19.56 -21.73
CA PRO A 8 -2.11 -18.39 -20.86
C PRO A 8 -1.71 -17.13 -21.63
N ARG A 9 -1.06 -17.28 -22.80
CA ARG A 9 -0.66 -16.18 -23.69
C ARG A 9 -1.82 -15.58 -24.49
N ALA A 10 -2.94 -16.29 -24.59
CA ALA A 10 -4.15 -15.81 -25.25
C ALA A 10 -5.09 -15.06 -24.29
N ASP A 11 -4.81 -15.04 -22.99
CA ASP A 11 -5.60 -14.32 -22.00
C ASP A 11 -5.37 -12.82 -22.08
N ARG A 12 -6.40 -12.08 -22.51
CA ARG A 12 -6.42 -10.63 -22.68
C ARG A 12 -7.64 -9.97 -22.02
N ALA A 13 -8.17 -10.60 -20.98
CA ALA A 13 -9.45 -10.22 -20.38
C ALA A 13 -9.46 -8.84 -19.68
N PHE A 14 -8.30 -8.25 -19.39
CA PHE A 14 -8.20 -6.94 -18.71
C PHE A 14 -7.51 -5.91 -19.60
N PHE A 15 -8.27 -5.10 -20.34
CA PHE A 15 -7.74 -4.07 -21.24
C PHE A 15 -6.64 -4.56 -22.21
N GLY A 16 -6.70 -5.82 -22.65
CA GLY A 16 -5.67 -6.41 -23.52
C GLY A 16 -4.50 -7.09 -22.79
N HIS A 17 -4.51 -7.07 -21.45
CA HIS A 17 -3.56 -7.73 -20.54
C HIS A 17 -4.17 -8.99 -19.88
N PRO A 18 -3.32 -9.86 -19.30
CA PRO A 18 -3.77 -11.07 -18.61
C PRO A 18 -4.71 -10.77 -17.44
N ARG A 19 -5.70 -11.64 -17.19
CA ARG A 19 -6.73 -11.44 -16.16
C ARG A 19 -6.17 -11.26 -14.74
N GLY A 20 -5.01 -11.87 -14.44
CA GLY A 20 -4.36 -11.76 -13.13
C GLY A 20 -3.98 -10.33 -12.77
N LEU A 21 -3.71 -9.49 -13.76
CA LEU A 21 -3.41 -8.08 -13.56
C LEU A 21 -4.59 -7.31 -12.96
N ALA A 22 -5.84 -7.71 -13.26
CA ALA A 22 -7.02 -7.06 -12.71
C ALA A 22 -7.07 -7.19 -11.18
N ASN A 23 -6.68 -8.35 -10.63
CA ASN A 23 -6.62 -8.56 -9.19
C ASN A 23 -5.49 -7.72 -8.57
N LEU A 24 -4.28 -7.80 -9.11
CA LEU A 24 -3.13 -7.01 -8.63
C LEU A 24 -3.42 -5.50 -8.67
N PHE A 25 -4.08 -5.03 -9.74
CA PHE A 25 -4.52 -3.64 -9.84
C PHE A 25 -5.50 -3.27 -8.74
N GLY A 26 -6.52 -4.10 -8.49
CA GLY A 26 -7.51 -3.85 -7.45
C GLY A 26 -6.90 -3.79 -6.04
N VAL A 27 -5.98 -4.71 -5.74
CA VAL A 27 -5.24 -4.75 -4.47
C VAL A 27 -4.36 -3.51 -4.32
N GLU A 28 -3.51 -3.20 -5.31
CA GLU A 28 -2.62 -2.03 -5.28
C GLU A 28 -3.42 -0.71 -5.20
N MET A 29 -4.54 -0.61 -5.91
CA MET A 29 -5.39 0.58 -5.87
C MET A 29 -5.94 0.82 -4.46
N TRP A 30 -6.44 -0.23 -3.80
CA TRP A 30 -6.97 -0.12 -2.44
C TRP A 30 -5.88 0.09 -1.39
N GLU A 31 -4.72 -0.55 -1.56
CA GLU A 31 -3.54 -0.33 -0.73
C GLU A 31 -3.15 1.15 -0.78
N ARG A 32 -2.91 1.70 -1.98
CA ARG A 32 -2.54 3.11 -2.15
C ARG A 32 -3.60 4.08 -1.68
N PHE A 33 -4.87 3.79 -1.93
CA PHE A 33 -5.97 4.60 -1.42
C PHE A 33 -5.91 4.68 0.10
N SER A 34 -5.76 3.53 0.77
CA SER A 34 -5.68 3.47 2.24
C SER A 34 -4.43 4.18 2.77
N TYR A 35 -3.28 4.01 2.10
CA TYR A 35 -2.01 4.63 2.49
C TYR A 35 -2.06 6.15 2.37
N TYR A 36 -2.46 6.70 1.22
CA TYR A 36 -2.55 8.15 1.04
C TYR A 36 -3.67 8.77 1.89
N GLY A 37 -4.80 8.08 2.06
CA GLY A 37 -5.88 8.53 2.95
C GLY A 37 -5.43 8.60 4.41
N MET A 38 -4.71 7.58 4.88
CA MET A 38 -4.12 7.57 6.23
C MET A 38 -3.06 8.66 6.36
N LEU A 39 -2.16 8.84 5.38
CA LEU A 39 -1.10 9.85 5.45
C LEU A 39 -1.67 11.28 5.52
N ALA A 40 -2.71 11.57 4.74
CA ALA A 40 -3.41 12.86 4.77
C ALA A 40 -4.13 13.09 6.12
N SER A 41 -4.93 12.12 6.56
CA SER A 41 -5.70 12.24 7.81
C SER A 41 -4.81 12.26 9.06
N LEU A 42 -3.76 11.44 9.10
CA LEU A 42 -2.77 11.42 10.17
C LEU A 42 -2.06 12.76 10.32
N THR A 43 -1.62 13.36 9.20
CA THR A 43 -0.94 14.67 9.24
C THR A 43 -1.84 15.74 9.84
N LEU A 44 -3.11 15.78 9.44
CA LEU A 44 -4.10 16.68 10.01
C LEU A 44 -4.34 16.39 11.49
N TYR A 45 -4.52 15.13 11.86
CA TYR A 45 -4.73 14.70 13.24
C TYR A 45 -3.58 15.13 14.16
N LEU A 46 -2.32 14.93 13.75
CA LEU A 46 -1.15 15.30 14.55
C LEU A 46 -1.10 16.82 14.81
N PHE A 47 -1.49 17.63 13.83
CA PHE A 47 -1.44 19.09 13.91
C PHE A 47 -2.64 19.73 14.62
N TYR A 48 -3.86 19.19 14.46
CA TYR A 48 -5.07 19.79 15.05
C TYR A 48 -4.98 19.86 16.58
N GLN A 49 -5.56 20.91 17.16
CA GLN A 49 -5.49 21.16 18.61
C GLN A 49 -6.07 20.01 19.41
N ALA A 50 -5.46 19.70 20.57
CA ALA A 50 -5.92 18.61 21.44
C ALA A 50 -7.31 18.87 22.08
N THR A 51 -7.72 20.13 22.17
CA THR A 51 -9.00 20.54 22.76
C THR A 51 -9.82 21.33 21.74
N GLY A 52 -11.09 21.00 21.57
CA GLY A 52 -12.00 21.69 20.64
C GLY A 52 -13.10 20.77 20.11
N SER A 53 -13.84 21.24 19.11
CA SER A 53 -14.90 20.47 18.44
C SER A 53 -14.37 19.36 17.52
N ASN A 54 -13.11 19.45 17.09
CA ASN A 54 -12.42 18.41 16.31
C ASN A 54 -11.00 18.20 16.88
N PRO A 55 -10.88 17.45 18.00
CA PRO A 55 -9.61 17.30 18.70
C PRO A 55 -8.62 16.44 17.91
N GLY A 56 -7.40 16.95 17.74
CA GLY A 56 -6.23 16.22 17.25
C GLY A 56 -5.25 15.91 18.37
N LEU A 57 -3.96 15.76 18.04
CA LEU A 57 -2.89 15.52 19.01
C LEU A 57 -2.26 16.81 19.55
N GLY A 58 -2.46 17.95 18.86
CA GLY A 58 -1.96 19.26 19.27
C GLY A 58 -0.45 19.44 19.15
N LEU A 59 0.22 18.67 18.28
CA LEU A 59 1.67 18.78 18.11
C LEU A 59 2.06 20.05 17.35
N PRO A 60 3.26 20.60 17.61
CA PRO A 60 3.85 21.62 16.74
C PRO A 60 3.93 21.13 15.29
N LYS A 61 3.62 22.02 14.32
CA LYS A 61 3.66 21.70 12.88
C LYS A 61 4.97 21.05 12.45
N THR A 62 6.09 21.55 12.96
CA THR A 62 7.43 21.04 12.65
C THR A 62 7.55 19.58 13.09
N THR A 63 7.18 19.25 14.32
CA THR A 63 7.21 17.89 14.86
C THR A 63 6.27 16.96 14.11
N ALA A 64 5.04 17.39 13.80
CA ALA A 64 4.07 16.60 13.06
C ALA A 64 4.60 16.24 11.66
N THR A 65 5.12 17.22 10.90
CA THR A 65 5.70 16.98 9.58
C THR A 65 6.93 16.08 9.63
N SER A 66 7.81 16.26 10.63
CA SER A 66 8.97 15.39 10.82
C SER A 66 8.56 13.94 11.12
N LEU A 67 7.50 13.72 11.90
CA LEU A 67 7.01 12.38 12.21
C LEU A 67 6.43 11.68 10.98
N VAL A 68 5.62 12.39 10.19
CA VAL A 68 5.05 11.86 8.94
C VAL A 68 6.16 11.55 7.93
N GLY A 69 7.17 12.42 7.83
CA GLY A 69 8.34 12.19 6.99
C GLY A 69 9.17 10.98 7.44
N ALA A 70 9.40 10.83 8.75
CA ALA A 70 10.10 9.68 9.32
C ALA A 70 9.32 8.38 9.08
N TYR A 71 8.00 8.40 9.27
CA TYR A 71 7.12 7.27 8.97
C TYR A 71 7.24 6.86 7.50
N GLY A 72 7.10 7.80 6.56
CA GLY A 72 7.26 7.52 5.13
C GLY A 72 8.64 6.95 4.79
N GLY A 73 9.71 7.52 5.37
CA GLY A 73 11.07 7.00 5.20
C GLY A 73 11.23 5.57 5.70
N LEU A 74 10.65 5.24 6.86
CA LEU A 74 10.67 3.88 7.41
C LEU A 74 9.91 2.89 6.55
N VAL A 75 8.79 3.28 5.94
CA VAL A 75 8.05 2.44 4.98
C VAL A 75 8.94 2.08 3.78
N TYR A 76 9.72 3.03 3.26
CA TYR A 76 10.68 2.73 2.19
C TYR A 76 11.80 1.81 2.66
N VAL A 77 12.35 2.02 3.85
CA VAL A 77 13.41 1.14 4.40
C VAL A 77 12.87 -0.27 4.64
N SER A 78 11.63 -0.43 5.11
CA SER A 78 11.04 -1.74 5.35
C SER A 78 10.83 -2.53 4.06
N THR A 79 10.76 -1.89 2.89
CA THR A 79 10.71 -2.61 1.60
C THR A 79 11.95 -3.48 1.39
N ILE A 80 13.13 -3.05 1.83
CA ILE A 80 14.38 -3.82 1.71
C ILE A 80 14.26 -5.11 2.53
N ALA A 81 13.73 -5.01 3.76
CA ALA A 81 13.46 -6.17 4.59
C ALA A 81 12.39 -7.08 3.95
N GLY A 82 11.34 -6.50 3.39
CA GLY A 82 10.29 -7.23 2.66
C GLY A 82 10.83 -8.01 1.47
N CYS A 83 11.73 -7.41 0.67
CA CYS A 83 12.39 -8.10 -0.45
C CYS A 83 13.20 -9.31 0.03
N TRP A 84 13.97 -9.16 1.11
CA TRP A 84 14.72 -10.27 1.66
C TRP A 84 13.82 -11.42 2.13
N VAL A 85 12.69 -11.11 2.78
CA VAL A 85 11.70 -12.11 3.22
C VAL A 85 11.05 -12.81 2.02
N ALA A 86 10.68 -12.06 0.99
CA ALA A 86 10.12 -12.61 -0.25
C ALA A 86 11.11 -13.54 -0.95
N ASP A 87 12.39 -13.16 -1.02
CA ASP A 87 13.41 -13.92 -1.75
C ASP A 87 13.85 -15.19 -1.02
N ARG A 88 13.87 -15.18 0.32
CA ARG A 88 14.56 -16.21 1.11
C ARG A 88 13.64 -17.08 1.97
N VAL A 89 12.43 -16.62 2.29
CA VAL A 89 11.60 -17.27 3.32
C VAL A 89 10.25 -17.70 2.76
N LEU A 90 9.46 -16.76 2.24
CA LEU A 90 8.03 -16.99 1.96
C LEU A 90 7.70 -17.05 0.46
N GLY A 91 8.51 -16.44 -0.40
CA GLY A 91 8.16 -16.25 -1.82
C GLY A 91 7.23 -15.05 -2.00
N ALA A 92 7.30 -14.40 -3.17
CA ALA A 92 6.62 -13.13 -3.45
C ALA A 92 5.10 -13.17 -3.24
N GLU A 93 4.42 -14.26 -3.63
CA GLU A 93 2.96 -14.37 -3.48
C GLU A 93 2.54 -14.34 -2.00
N ARG A 94 3.20 -15.12 -1.13
CA ARG A 94 2.89 -15.17 0.31
C ARG A 94 3.39 -13.96 1.11
N THR A 95 4.25 -13.14 0.51
CA THR A 95 4.67 -11.87 1.13
C THR A 95 3.74 -10.72 0.74
N LEU A 96 3.07 -10.83 -0.40
CA LEU A 96 2.10 -9.84 -0.87
C LEU A 96 0.72 -9.97 -0.18
N PHE A 97 0.32 -11.20 0.16
CA PHE A 97 -0.97 -11.54 0.77
C PHE A 97 -0.84 -11.89 2.26
#